data_AF-A0A2H6GXB1-F1
#
_entry.id   AF-A0A2H6GXB1-F1
#
_cell.length_a   1.000
_cell.length_b   1.000
_cell.length_c   1.000
_cell.angle_alpha   90.00
_cell.angle_beta   90.00
_cell.angle_gamma   90.00
#
_symmetry.space_group_name_H-M   'P 1'
#
loop_
_entity.id
_entity.type
_entity.pdbx_description
1 polymer ?
#
loop_
_entity_poly.entity_id
_entity_poly.type
_entity_poly.pdbx_seq_one_letter_code
_entity_poly.pdbx_strand_id
1 'polypeptide(L)'
;MILDEFMHDKPVVVYDPNEKRAHVIRYLRAYDDIVVVERPLEIADYLVQSPEGTIAIERKKASDFLASITDGRMFTQIEHLQNYDDARIVLEGAIFTKTKMGACFCVDNMGKPLTKKKGSRARAQPMTTWASRYFIHPHSLTSIFKKIQDMGITIIPSGGAYDTADLMHFWATRGEKKETLEIRRKVKTETDYDRQLFILAGLPGIGAVQAIELLKNYGTPMQVFSAFLDHSPKNFPIKGLGETRVKKIRVLLTNNLLEVEKTRMIEHEFKEKVGLLYEILGAKEAELMDMTKVDLTPMLRERGLKLTGNKPVLVARLLDSMKLEEKVDIKRFVQVYNELRNSKDRHHQIPRDLALFYSKVLK
;
A
#
# COMPACT_ATOMS: atom_id res chain seq x y z
N MET A 1 5.23 -3.63 -16.32
CA MET A 1 5.38 -5.06 -16.65
C MET A 1 4.27 -5.63 -17.54
N ILE A 2 2.97 -5.43 -17.30
CA ILE A 2 1.92 -6.03 -18.17
C ILE A 2 1.76 -5.31 -19.53
N LEU A 3 1.96 -4.00 -19.60
CA LEU A 3 1.76 -3.21 -20.83
C LEU A 3 3.03 -3.10 -21.70
N ASP A 4 4.20 -3.41 -21.15
CA ASP A 4 5.48 -3.35 -21.88
C ASP A 4 5.61 -4.46 -22.94
N GLU A 5 4.77 -5.49 -22.87
CA GLU A 5 4.71 -6.59 -23.86
C GLU A 5 4.03 -6.17 -25.18
N PHE A 6 3.33 -5.03 -25.20
CA PHE A 6 2.65 -4.50 -26.38
C PHE A 6 3.34 -3.24 -26.88
N MET A 7 4.58 -3.38 -27.36
CA MET A 7 5.29 -2.33 -28.12
C MET A 7 4.65 -2.19 -29.52
N HIS A 8 3.47 -1.60 -29.59
CA HIS A 8 2.85 -1.15 -30.84
C HIS A 8 3.15 0.34 -31.04
N ASP A 9 3.16 0.83 -32.28
CA ASP A 9 3.26 2.26 -32.60
C ASP A 9 2.12 3.11 -31.99
N LYS A 10 1.09 2.46 -31.44
CA LYS A 10 -0.15 3.06 -30.93
C LYS A 10 -0.33 2.72 -29.45
N PRO A 11 -0.81 3.67 -28.62
CA PRO A 11 -1.14 3.43 -27.22
C PRO A 11 -2.13 2.28 -27.02
N VAL A 12 -1.97 1.52 -25.94
CA VAL A 12 -2.79 0.35 -25.63
C VAL A 12 -3.77 0.64 -24.49
N VAL A 13 -5.02 0.22 -24.67
CA VAL A 13 -6.05 0.17 -23.62
C VAL A 13 -6.42 -1.28 -23.37
N VAL A 14 -6.18 -1.76 -22.16
CA VAL A 14 -6.55 -3.11 -21.72
C VAL A 14 -7.86 -3.04 -20.94
N TYR A 15 -8.76 -3.99 -21.16
CA TYR A 15 -10.02 -4.08 -20.43
C TYR A 15 -10.29 -5.49 -19.91
N ASP A 16 -10.95 -5.55 -18.75
CA ASP A 16 -11.37 -6.82 -18.15
C ASP A 16 -12.55 -7.45 -18.93
N PRO A 17 -12.56 -8.78 -19.16
CA PRO A 17 -13.64 -9.45 -19.88
C PRO A 17 -15.03 -9.28 -19.26
N ASN A 18 -15.13 -9.04 -17.95
CA ASN A 18 -16.40 -8.78 -17.28
C ASN A 18 -17.06 -7.49 -17.78
N GLU A 19 -16.27 -6.55 -18.31
CA GLU A 19 -16.71 -5.25 -18.80
C GLU A 19 -17.01 -5.26 -20.32
N LYS A 20 -16.82 -6.39 -20.99
CA LYS A 20 -17.09 -6.59 -22.43
C LYS A 20 -18.50 -6.19 -22.88
N ARG A 21 -19.47 -6.23 -21.96
CA ARG A 21 -20.88 -5.87 -22.22
C ARG A 21 -21.14 -4.36 -22.16
N ALA A 22 -20.17 -3.57 -21.72
CA ALA A 22 -20.29 -2.12 -21.70
C ALA A 22 -20.18 -1.54 -23.11
N HIS A 23 -21.00 -0.52 -23.39
CA HIS A 23 -20.91 0.22 -24.65
C HIS A 23 -19.56 0.93 -24.85
N VAL A 24 -18.77 1.09 -23.78
CA VAL A 24 -17.44 1.73 -23.78
C VAL A 24 -16.50 1.06 -24.79
N ILE A 25 -16.41 -0.28 -24.77
CA ILE A 25 -15.51 -1.04 -25.65
C ILE A 25 -15.83 -0.81 -27.13
N ARG A 26 -17.12 -0.68 -27.45
CA ARG A 26 -17.55 -0.37 -28.83
C ARG A 26 -17.03 0.98 -29.29
N TYR A 27 -17.05 1.99 -28.43
CA TYR A 27 -16.55 3.32 -28.75
C TYR A 27 -15.02 3.37 -28.78
N LEU A 28 -14.34 2.70 -27.83
CA LEU A 28 -12.88 2.59 -27.84
C LEU A 28 -12.35 1.96 -29.13
N ARG A 29 -12.99 0.89 -29.61
CA ARG A 29 -12.62 0.23 -30.88
C ARG A 29 -12.90 1.07 -32.13
N ALA A 30 -13.63 2.17 -32.02
CA ALA A 30 -13.88 3.08 -33.14
C ALA A 30 -12.73 4.07 -33.36
N TYR A 31 -11.79 4.19 -32.42
CA TYR A 31 -10.59 5.00 -32.58
C TYR A 31 -9.49 4.18 -33.25
N ASP A 32 -9.01 4.65 -34.40
CA ASP A 32 -7.99 3.94 -35.20
C ASP A 32 -6.56 4.12 -34.67
N ASP A 33 -6.32 5.07 -33.76
CA ASP A 33 -5.02 5.48 -33.24
C ASP A 33 -4.68 4.87 -31.86
N ILE A 34 -5.50 3.97 -31.35
CA ILE A 34 -5.24 3.16 -30.14
C ILE A 34 -5.44 1.66 -30.43
N VAL A 35 -4.93 0.81 -29.54
CA VAL A 35 -5.12 -0.64 -29.59
C VAL A 35 -5.89 -1.08 -28.36
N VAL A 36 -7.01 -1.77 -28.56
CA VAL A 36 -7.88 -2.23 -27.46
C VAL A 36 -7.72 -3.74 -27.26
N VAL A 37 -7.26 -4.15 -26.08
CA VAL A 37 -6.89 -5.54 -25.79
C VAL A 37 -7.75 -6.09 -24.64
N GLU A 38 -8.31 -7.28 -24.84
CA GLU A 38 -9.04 -8.02 -23.80
C GLU A 38 -8.05 -8.82 -22.95
N ARG A 39 -7.96 -8.55 -21.65
CA ARG A 39 -7.18 -9.36 -20.68
C ARG A 39 -7.87 -9.36 -19.32
N PRO A 40 -7.89 -10.49 -18.59
CA PRO A 40 -8.37 -10.49 -17.22
C PRO A 40 -7.48 -9.59 -16.35
N LEU A 41 -8.12 -8.72 -15.58
CA LEU A 41 -7.48 -7.76 -14.66
C LEU A 41 -7.91 -8.11 -13.23
N GLU A 42 -6.95 -8.09 -12.30
CA GLU A 42 -7.22 -8.48 -10.92
C GLU A 42 -7.88 -7.36 -10.08
N ILE A 43 -7.62 -6.10 -10.43
CA ILE A 43 -7.91 -4.95 -9.55
C ILE A 43 -8.82 -3.91 -10.21
N ALA A 44 -8.65 -3.62 -11.50
CA ALA A 44 -9.32 -2.52 -12.19
C ALA A 44 -10.07 -3.00 -13.43
N ASP A 45 -11.09 -2.26 -13.85
CA ASP A 45 -11.86 -2.56 -15.07
C ASP A 45 -11.08 -2.29 -16.36
N TYR A 46 -10.22 -1.25 -16.34
CA TYR A 46 -9.40 -0.86 -17.48
C TYR A 46 -8.00 -0.43 -17.05
N LEU A 47 -7.01 -0.67 -17.91
CA LEU A 47 -5.67 -0.08 -17.84
C LEU A 47 -5.42 0.71 -19.12
N VAL A 48 -5.05 1.98 -18.99
CA VAL A 48 -4.73 2.86 -20.12
C VAL A 48 -3.24 3.15 -20.11
N GLN A 49 -2.56 2.81 -21.20
CA GLN A 49 -1.19 3.26 -21.45
C GLN A 49 -1.22 4.73 -21.87
N SER A 50 -0.64 5.59 -21.04
CA SER A 50 -0.45 7.01 -21.33
C SER A 50 1.04 7.33 -21.56
N PRO A 51 1.39 8.51 -22.09
CA PRO A 51 2.79 8.92 -22.23
C PRO A 51 3.57 9.00 -20.90
N GLU A 52 2.89 9.26 -19.77
CA GLU A 52 3.53 9.43 -18.46
C GLU A 52 3.55 8.15 -17.61
N GLY A 53 2.83 7.10 -18.04
CA GLY A 53 2.73 5.85 -17.29
C GLY A 53 1.44 5.08 -17.55
N THR A 54 1.13 4.13 -16.67
CA THR A 54 -0.11 3.34 -16.72
C THR A 54 -1.16 3.95 -15.81
N ILE A 55 -2.36 4.19 -16.33
CA ILE A 55 -3.51 4.68 -15.58
C ILE A 55 -4.47 3.51 -15.34
N ALA A 56 -4.75 3.19 -14.08
CA ALA A 56 -5.76 2.21 -13.72
C ALA A 56 -7.12 2.90 -13.53
N ILE A 57 -8.17 2.33 -14.14
CA ILE A 57 -9.51 2.91 -14.12
C ILE A 57 -10.52 1.90 -13.59
N GLU A 58 -11.22 2.30 -12.54
CA GLU A 58 -12.46 1.66 -12.06
C GLU A 58 -13.64 2.45 -12.59
N ARG A 59 -14.54 1.81 -13.36
CA ARG A 59 -15.71 2.46 -13.94
C ARG A 59 -16.93 2.12 -13.10
N LYS A 60 -17.63 3.14 -12.60
CA LYS A 60 -18.78 2.93 -11.71
C LYS A 60 -19.91 3.88 -12.03
N LYS A 61 -21.14 3.37 -12.14
CA LYS A 61 -22.32 4.25 -12.23
C LYS A 61 -22.60 4.90 -10.88
N ALA A 62 -23.24 6.05 -10.89
CA ALA A 62 -23.61 6.77 -9.67
C ALA A 62 -24.48 5.92 -8.73
N SER A 63 -25.43 5.14 -9.26
CA SER A 63 -26.24 4.18 -8.51
C SER A 63 -25.40 3.05 -7.91
N ASP A 64 -24.55 2.40 -8.70
CA ASP A 64 -23.67 1.32 -8.26
C ASP A 64 -22.63 1.81 -7.23
N PHE A 65 -22.20 3.07 -7.33
CA PHE A 65 -21.33 3.71 -6.34
C PHE A 65 -22.04 3.84 -5.00
N LEU A 66 -23.24 4.43 -4.97
CA LEU A 66 -24.03 4.55 -3.74
C LEU A 66 -24.41 3.18 -3.17
N ALA A 67 -24.81 2.22 -4.01
CA ALA A 67 -25.10 0.85 -3.57
C ALA A 67 -23.88 0.18 -2.93
N SER A 68 -22.70 0.31 -3.53
CA SER A 68 -21.47 -0.27 -2.98
C SER A 68 -21.02 0.35 -1.65
N ILE A 69 -21.42 1.59 -1.38
CA ILE A 69 -21.26 2.22 -0.07
C ILE A 69 -22.19 1.57 0.95
N THR A 70 -23.46 1.36 0.59
CA THR A 70 -24.42 0.67 1.47
C THR A 70 -23.99 -0.76 1.78
N ASP A 71 -23.47 -1.46 0.77
CA ASP A 71 -23.01 -2.86 0.91
C ASP A 71 -21.63 -3.00 1.58
N GLY A 72 -20.93 -1.88 1.85
CA GLY A 72 -19.59 -1.88 2.43
C GLY A 72 -18.45 -2.33 1.50
N ARG A 73 -18.78 -2.80 0.28
CA ARG A 73 -17.81 -3.33 -0.70
C ARG A 73 -16.89 -2.26 -1.28
N MET A 74 -17.32 -1.00 -1.27
CA MET A 74 -16.53 0.10 -1.84
C MET A 74 -15.14 0.23 -1.18
N PHE A 75 -15.03 -0.02 0.13
CA PHE A 75 -13.75 0.15 0.84
C PHE A 75 -12.67 -0.80 0.35
N THR A 76 -13.01 -2.08 0.14
CA THR A 76 -12.08 -3.08 -0.38
C THR A 76 -11.64 -2.75 -1.81
N GLN A 77 -12.56 -2.24 -2.64
CA GLN A 77 -12.21 -1.80 -4.00
C GLN A 77 -11.22 -0.63 -4.00
N ILE A 78 -11.44 0.37 -3.16
CA ILE A 78 -10.53 1.52 -3.02
C ILE A 78 -9.16 1.07 -2.52
N GLU A 79 -9.08 0.13 -1.56
CA GLU A 79 -7.82 -0.39 -1.04
C GLU A 79 -7.04 -1.18 -2.10
N HIS A 80 -7.70 -1.98 -2.93
CA HIS A 80 -7.03 -2.67 -4.03
C HIS A 80 -6.48 -1.69 -5.08
N LEU A 81 -7.20 -0.61 -5.37
CA LEU A 81 -6.77 0.42 -6.32
C LEU A 81 -5.49 1.17 -5.89
N GLN A 82 -5.15 1.20 -4.60
CA GLN A 82 -3.92 1.83 -4.11
C GLN A 82 -2.63 1.13 -4.59
N ASN A 83 -2.74 -0.07 -5.13
CA ASN A 83 -1.60 -0.79 -5.70
C ASN A 83 -1.12 -0.19 -7.03
N TYR A 84 -1.88 0.73 -7.63
CA TYR A 84 -1.48 1.47 -8.82
C TYR A 84 -1.03 2.89 -8.48
N ASP A 85 0.05 3.34 -9.12
CA ASP A 85 0.60 4.68 -8.93
C ASP A 85 -0.36 5.80 -9.41
N ASP A 86 -1.13 5.55 -10.48
CA ASP A 86 -2.20 6.43 -10.96
C ASP A 86 -3.51 5.65 -11.08
N ALA A 87 -4.34 5.77 -10.04
CA ALA A 87 -5.66 5.15 -9.96
C ALA A 87 -6.78 6.19 -10.05
N ARG A 88 -7.76 5.91 -10.92
CA ARG A 88 -8.88 6.81 -11.20
C ARG A 88 -10.20 6.06 -11.13
N ILE A 89 -11.21 6.68 -10.53
CA ILE A 89 -12.60 6.21 -10.56
C ILE A 89 -13.35 7.07 -11.55
N VAL A 90 -13.84 6.46 -12.63
CA VAL A 90 -14.76 7.13 -13.57
C VAL A 90 -16.18 6.93 -13.09
N LEU A 91 -16.80 8.01 -12.61
CA LEU A 91 -18.17 8.02 -12.10
C LEU A 91 -19.13 8.43 -13.21
N GLU A 92 -19.90 7.47 -13.73
CA GLU A 92 -20.95 7.75 -14.72
C GLU A 92 -22.22 8.26 -14.06
N GLY A 93 -22.66 9.44 -14.50
CA GLY A 93 -23.81 10.13 -13.97
C GLY A 93 -23.46 11.14 -12.87
N ALA A 94 -24.44 11.45 -12.02
CA ALA A 94 -24.30 12.47 -10.99
C ALA A 94 -24.92 12.03 -9.66
N ILE A 95 -24.29 12.44 -8.56
CA ILE A 95 -24.78 12.24 -7.20
C ILE A 95 -25.12 13.61 -6.59
N PHE A 96 -26.31 13.71 -6.02
CA PHE A 96 -26.83 14.90 -5.36
C PHE A 96 -27.15 14.58 -3.90
N THR A 97 -26.78 15.46 -2.98
CA THR A 97 -27.02 15.27 -1.55
C THR A 97 -28.15 16.19 -1.04
N LYS A 98 -28.96 15.69 -0.10
CA LYS A 98 -29.97 16.50 0.62
C LYS A 98 -29.84 16.25 2.12
N THR A 99 -29.03 17.07 2.80
CA THR A 99 -28.74 16.93 4.24
C THR A 99 -29.99 16.94 5.10
N LYS A 100 -30.95 17.84 4.83
CA LYS A 100 -32.22 17.90 5.58
C LYS A 100 -33.06 16.62 5.48
N MET A 101 -32.88 15.84 4.41
CA MET A 101 -33.61 14.58 4.19
C MET A 101 -32.79 13.35 4.60
N GLY A 102 -31.53 13.55 5.04
CA GLY A 102 -30.61 12.46 5.36
C GLY A 102 -30.39 11.48 4.20
N ALA A 103 -30.50 11.94 2.95
CA ALA A 103 -30.51 11.07 1.78
C ALA A 103 -29.65 11.62 0.64
N CYS A 104 -29.21 10.70 -0.21
CA CYS A 104 -28.53 10.97 -1.47
C CYS A 104 -29.44 10.56 -2.62
N PHE A 105 -29.30 11.25 -3.75
CA PHE A 105 -30.01 11.00 -4.99
C PHE A 105 -28.99 10.82 -6.09
N CYS A 106 -29.18 9.88 -7.00
CA CYS A 106 -28.31 9.75 -8.16
C CYS A 106 -29.08 9.72 -9.47
N VAL A 107 -28.42 10.14 -10.54
CA VAL A 107 -28.89 10.04 -11.92
C VAL A 107 -27.77 9.36 -12.69
N ASP A 108 -28.01 8.16 -13.22
CA ASP A 108 -26.97 7.41 -13.95
C ASP A 108 -26.80 7.95 -15.37
N ASN A 109 -27.93 8.15 -16.07
CA ASN A 109 -27.95 8.70 -17.42
C ASN A 109 -28.87 9.90 -17.49
N MET A 110 -28.42 10.92 -18.21
CA MET A 110 -29.26 12.02 -18.65
C MET A 110 -30.36 11.45 -19.56
N GLY A 111 -31.64 11.63 -19.21
CA GLY A 111 -32.73 11.00 -19.97
C GLY A 111 -33.04 11.69 -21.30
N LYS A 112 -34.14 11.32 -21.96
CA LYS A 112 -34.41 11.80 -23.32
C LYS A 112 -34.83 13.28 -23.32
N PRO A 113 -34.48 14.05 -24.37
CA PRO A 113 -35.05 15.38 -24.57
C PRO A 113 -36.59 15.29 -24.62
N LEU A 114 -37.28 16.18 -23.91
CA LEU A 114 -38.75 16.25 -23.96
C LEU A 114 -39.22 16.50 -25.39
N THR A 115 -39.89 15.54 -26.03
CA THR A 115 -40.33 15.65 -27.43
C THR A 115 -41.21 16.88 -27.66
N LYS A 116 -40.84 17.68 -28.66
CA LYS A 116 -41.53 18.90 -29.08
C LYS A 116 -42.92 18.61 -29.67
N LYS A 117 -43.93 19.41 -29.31
CA LYS A 117 -45.15 19.56 -30.14
C LYS A 117 -44.77 20.30 -31.44
N LYS A 118 -45.09 19.71 -32.60
CA LYS A 118 -44.81 20.27 -33.94
C LYS A 118 -45.27 21.75 -33.99
N GLY A 119 -44.34 22.69 -34.15
CA GLY A 119 -44.64 24.13 -34.32
C GLY A 119 -44.08 25.13 -33.30
N SER A 120 -43.46 24.74 -32.18
CA SER A 120 -42.97 25.72 -31.18
C SER A 120 -41.61 26.36 -31.53
N ARG A 121 -41.34 27.62 -31.12
CA ARG A 121 -40.06 28.33 -31.33
C ARG A 121 -39.15 28.37 -30.08
N ALA A 122 -39.38 27.52 -29.08
CA ALA A 122 -38.66 27.59 -27.79
C ALA A 122 -37.24 26.97 -27.82
N ARG A 123 -36.33 27.57 -27.03
CA ARG A 123 -34.93 27.15 -26.76
C ARG A 123 -34.87 25.80 -25.99
N ALA A 124 -33.64 25.26 -25.89
CA ALA A 124 -33.20 23.99 -25.28
C ALA A 124 -34.24 23.28 -24.40
N GLN A 125 -34.63 22.06 -24.77
CA GLN A 125 -35.68 21.32 -24.09
C GLN A 125 -35.13 20.62 -22.84
N PRO A 126 -35.84 20.66 -21.69
CA PRO A 126 -35.44 19.91 -20.50
C PRO A 126 -35.42 18.41 -20.81
N MET A 127 -34.49 17.69 -20.19
CA MET A 127 -34.41 16.23 -20.31
C MET A 127 -35.13 15.59 -19.11
N THR A 128 -35.84 14.47 -19.33
CA THR A 128 -36.49 13.74 -18.24
C THR A 128 -35.48 12.85 -17.51
N THR A 129 -34.97 13.26 -16.36
CA THR A 129 -34.07 12.43 -15.55
C THR A 129 -34.81 11.74 -14.41
N TRP A 130 -34.72 10.41 -14.34
CA TRP A 130 -35.16 9.65 -13.16
C TRP A 130 -34.03 9.64 -12.14
N ALA A 131 -34.29 10.16 -10.94
CA ALA A 131 -33.32 10.13 -9.84
C ALA A 131 -33.68 9.01 -8.86
N SER A 132 -32.71 8.16 -8.55
CA SER A 132 -32.85 7.08 -7.57
C SER A 132 -32.46 7.60 -6.18
N ARG A 133 -33.27 7.30 -5.17
CA ARG A 133 -33.02 7.72 -3.78
C ARG A 133 -32.29 6.62 -3.01
N TYR A 134 -31.23 7.00 -2.30
CA TYR A 134 -30.47 6.16 -1.38
C TYR A 134 -30.52 6.75 0.04
N PHE A 135 -30.78 5.92 1.05
CA PHE A 135 -30.80 6.31 2.47
C PHE A 135 -29.38 6.39 3.06
N ILE A 136 -28.51 7.11 2.36
CA ILE A 136 -27.14 7.40 2.81
C ILE A 136 -27.12 8.85 3.28
N HIS A 137 -26.70 9.05 4.52
CA HIS A 137 -26.55 10.40 5.05
C HIS A 137 -25.42 11.14 4.31
N PRO A 138 -25.60 12.41 3.88
CA PRO A 138 -24.57 13.13 3.13
C PRO A 138 -23.19 13.20 3.82
N HIS A 139 -23.14 13.28 5.15
CA HIS A 139 -21.86 13.24 5.88
C HIS A 139 -21.11 11.91 5.67
N SER A 140 -21.80 10.78 5.63
CA SER A 140 -21.18 9.47 5.36
C SER A 140 -20.58 9.43 3.95
N LEU A 141 -21.29 9.98 2.96
CA LEU A 141 -20.78 10.12 1.60
C LEU A 141 -19.54 11.03 1.55
N THR A 142 -19.58 12.18 2.25
CA THR A 142 -18.43 13.10 2.37
C THR A 142 -17.21 12.41 2.99
N SER A 143 -17.40 11.61 4.05
CA SER A 143 -16.31 10.85 4.67
C SER A 143 -15.66 9.86 3.70
N ILE A 144 -16.46 9.23 2.83
CA ILE A 144 -15.95 8.28 1.83
C ILE A 144 -15.18 9.01 0.73
N PHE A 145 -15.70 10.13 0.22
CA PHE A 145 -14.95 10.95 -0.73
C PHE A 145 -13.65 11.46 -0.13
N LYS A 146 -13.65 11.83 1.15
CA LYS A 146 -12.42 12.21 1.86
C LYS A 146 -11.43 11.05 1.93
N LYS A 147 -11.87 9.83 2.24
CA LYS A 147 -11.01 8.63 2.25
C LYS A 147 -10.43 8.35 0.86
N ILE A 148 -11.23 8.41 -0.21
CA ILE A 148 -10.77 8.23 -1.59
C ILE A 148 -9.67 9.25 -1.93
N GLN A 149 -9.89 10.53 -1.56
CA GLN A 149 -8.92 11.59 -1.79
C GLN A 149 -7.62 11.39 -0.98
N ASP A 150 -7.73 10.98 0.29
CA ASP A 150 -6.57 10.73 1.15
C ASP A 150 -5.72 9.55 0.65
N MET A 151 -6.34 8.63 -0.09
CA MET A 151 -5.69 7.49 -0.74
C MET A 151 -5.07 7.85 -2.10
N GLY A 152 -5.19 9.11 -2.56
CA GLY A 152 -4.62 9.59 -3.82
C GLY A 152 -5.42 9.22 -5.07
N ILE A 153 -6.63 8.68 -4.91
CA ILE A 153 -7.45 8.22 -6.04
C ILE A 153 -8.29 9.38 -6.58
N THR A 154 -8.22 9.60 -7.89
CA THR A 154 -8.96 10.70 -8.54
C THR A 154 -10.35 10.26 -8.99
N ILE A 155 -11.39 11.03 -8.67
CA ILE A 155 -12.75 10.78 -9.17
C ILE A 155 -13.04 11.69 -10.36
N ILE A 156 -13.41 11.11 -11.49
CA ILE A 156 -13.68 11.83 -12.75
C ILE A 156 -15.13 11.60 -13.16
N PRO A 157 -15.96 12.66 -13.24
CA PRO A 157 -17.34 12.51 -13.70
C PRO A 157 -17.40 12.26 -15.20
N SER A 158 -18.30 11.37 -15.63
CA SER A 158 -18.56 11.06 -17.04
C SER A 158 -20.06 11.05 -17.32
N GLY A 159 -20.47 11.48 -18.52
CA GLY A 159 -21.87 11.52 -18.95
C GLY A 159 -22.42 10.17 -19.44
N GLY A 160 -21.55 9.18 -19.63
CA GLY A 160 -21.92 7.83 -20.02
C GLY A 160 -20.82 7.12 -20.79
N ALA A 161 -21.17 5.99 -21.40
CA ALA A 161 -20.18 5.09 -22.00
C ALA A 161 -19.36 5.70 -23.15
N TYR A 162 -19.94 6.62 -23.93
CA TYR A 162 -19.22 7.35 -24.99
C TYR A 162 -18.18 8.30 -24.39
N ASP A 163 -18.61 9.15 -23.46
CA ASP A 163 -17.73 10.13 -22.81
C ASP A 163 -16.61 9.43 -22.03
N THR A 164 -16.90 8.29 -21.40
CA THR A 164 -15.88 7.45 -20.74
C THR A 164 -14.84 6.94 -21.73
N ALA A 165 -15.25 6.47 -22.92
CA ALA A 165 -14.33 6.02 -23.96
C ALA A 165 -13.49 7.17 -24.53
N ASP A 166 -14.09 8.35 -24.73
CA ASP A 166 -13.41 9.55 -25.21
C ASP A 166 -12.38 10.05 -24.18
N LEU A 167 -12.68 9.99 -22.88
CA LEU A 167 -11.72 10.29 -21.81
C LEU A 167 -10.52 9.33 -21.82
N MET A 168 -10.77 8.03 -21.95
CA MET A 168 -9.71 7.02 -22.04
C MET A 168 -8.85 7.22 -23.28
N HIS A 169 -9.47 7.47 -24.44
CA HIS A 169 -8.76 7.80 -25.67
C HIS A 169 -7.89 9.04 -25.52
N PHE A 170 -8.43 10.10 -24.89
CA PHE A 170 -7.69 11.33 -24.62
C PHE A 170 -6.45 11.05 -23.75
N TRP A 171 -6.59 10.27 -22.66
CA TRP A 171 -5.46 9.91 -21.81
C TRP A 171 -4.42 9.05 -22.52
N ALA A 172 -4.85 8.16 -23.43
CA ALA A 172 -3.96 7.30 -24.18
C ALA A 172 -3.15 8.08 -25.23
N THR A 173 -3.79 8.99 -25.97
CA THR A 173 -3.21 9.59 -27.19
C THR A 173 -2.64 10.98 -26.98
N ARG A 174 -3.28 11.81 -26.15
CA ARG A 174 -2.93 13.22 -25.95
C ARG A 174 -2.40 13.48 -24.57
N GLY A 175 -2.78 12.63 -23.60
CA GLY A 175 -2.43 12.74 -22.20
C GLY A 175 -2.83 14.09 -21.60
N GLU A 176 -2.73 14.20 -20.29
CA GLU A 176 -2.24 15.49 -19.80
C GLU A 176 -0.81 15.56 -20.32
N LYS A 177 -0.53 16.37 -21.36
CA LYS A 177 0.81 16.95 -21.37
C LYS A 177 0.91 17.63 -20.01
N LYS A 178 2.01 17.46 -19.27
CA LYS A 178 2.53 18.58 -18.49
C LYS A 178 2.86 19.75 -19.42
N GLU A 179 1.89 20.26 -20.18
CA GLU A 179 1.81 21.69 -20.41
C GLU A 179 1.66 22.25 -19.00
N THR A 180 2.66 23.01 -18.60
CA THR A 180 2.62 23.86 -17.43
C THR A 180 1.35 24.71 -17.49
N LEU A 181 0.23 24.18 -17.02
CA LEU A 181 -0.92 24.97 -16.64
C LEU A 181 -0.55 25.61 -15.32
N GLU A 182 0.15 26.74 -15.43
CA GLU A 182 0.20 27.74 -14.37
C GLU A 182 -1.22 28.30 -14.14
N ILE A 183 -2.07 27.53 -13.48
CA ILE A 183 -3.19 28.07 -12.72
C ILE A 183 -3.01 27.58 -11.29
N ARG A 184 -2.03 28.18 -10.61
CA ARG A 184 -2.07 28.29 -9.14
C ARG A 184 -3.33 29.07 -8.77
N ARG A 185 -4.36 28.37 -8.29
CA ARG A 185 -5.27 28.90 -7.27
C ARG A 185 -5.35 27.97 -6.07
N LYS A 186 -4.22 27.90 -5.37
CA LYS A 186 -4.22 27.87 -3.90
C LYS A 186 -3.39 29.08 -3.49
N VAL A 187 -4.00 30.15 -3.01
CA VAL A 187 -3.25 31.07 -2.14
C VAL A 187 -3.09 30.34 -0.81
N LYS A 188 -2.09 29.48 -0.76
CA LYS A 188 -0.97 29.72 0.13
C LYS A 188 0.23 29.66 -0.79
N THR A 189 0.79 30.81 -1.13
CA THR A 189 2.25 30.86 -1.12
C THR A 189 2.60 30.31 0.26
N GLU A 190 2.96 29.03 0.36
CA GLU A 190 3.85 28.62 1.41
C GLU A 190 5.07 29.50 1.19
N THR A 191 5.10 30.59 1.94
CA THR A 191 6.26 31.45 1.97
C THR A 191 7.42 30.59 2.44
N ASP A 192 8.66 30.95 2.10
CA ASP A 192 9.81 30.25 2.70
C ASP A 192 9.70 30.25 4.23
N TYR A 193 9.06 31.28 4.81
CA TYR A 193 8.68 31.34 6.22
C TYR A 193 7.71 30.22 6.66
N ASP A 194 6.63 29.94 5.92
CA ASP A 194 5.71 28.83 6.24
C ASP A 194 6.40 27.46 6.16
N ARG A 195 7.32 27.29 5.20
CA ARG A 195 8.14 26.08 5.07
C ARG A 195 9.13 25.94 6.22
N GLN A 196 9.77 27.03 6.62
CA GLN A 196 10.65 27.08 7.79
C GLN A 196 9.90 26.73 9.08
N LEU A 197 8.66 27.23 9.24
CA LEU A 197 7.80 26.89 10.37
C LEU A 197 7.42 25.40 10.37
N PHE A 198 7.09 24.86 9.21
CA PHE A 198 6.74 23.44 9.07
C PHE A 198 7.92 22.52 9.43
N ILE A 199 9.13 22.83 8.96
CA ILE A 199 10.35 22.09 9.28
C ILE A 199 10.57 22.03 10.80
N LEU A 200 10.43 23.17 11.49
CA LEU A 200 10.64 23.24 12.93
C LEU A 200 9.50 22.60 13.74
N ALA A 201 8.26 22.72 13.27
CA ALA A 201 7.10 22.08 13.89
C ALA A 201 7.09 20.54 13.71
N GLY A 202 7.91 20.00 12.82
CA GLY A 202 8.16 18.56 12.69
C GLY A 202 9.05 17.98 13.81
N LEU A 203 9.71 18.82 14.60
CA LEU A 203 10.56 18.34 15.70
C LEU A 203 9.72 17.81 16.88
N PRO A 204 10.18 16.74 17.55
CA PRO A 204 9.42 16.10 18.62
C PRO A 204 9.18 17.07 19.79
N GLY A 205 7.91 17.37 20.03
CA GLY A 205 7.49 18.27 21.11
C GLY A 205 7.61 19.76 20.80
N ILE A 206 7.78 20.13 19.53
CA ILE A 206 7.69 21.51 19.02
C ILE A 206 6.38 21.72 18.27
N GLY A 207 5.54 22.64 18.75
CA GLY A 207 4.33 23.07 18.04
C GLY A 207 4.54 24.35 17.23
N ALA A 208 3.52 24.76 16.46
CA ALA A 208 3.57 25.96 15.61
C ALA A 208 3.97 27.24 16.38
N VAL A 209 3.47 27.41 17.62
CA VAL A 209 3.81 28.57 18.47
C VAL A 209 5.30 28.59 18.83
N GLN A 210 5.88 27.43 19.12
CA GLN A 210 7.30 27.31 19.48
C GLN A 210 8.19 27.46 18.25
N ALA A 211 7.77 26.95 17.09
CA ALA A 211 8.46 27.16 15.82
C ALA A 211 8.56 28.65 15.44
N ILE A 212 7.48 29.41 15.65
CA ILE A 212 7.48 30.87 15.46
C ILE A 212 8.48 31.54 16.42
N GLU A 213 8.47 31.17 17.69
CA GLU A 213 9.36 31.75 18.70
C GLU A 213 10.84 31.42 18.43
N LEU A 214 11.13 30.22 17.95
CA LEU A 214 12.47 29.80 17.53
C LEU A 214 12.97 30.63 16.36
N LEU A 215 12.16 30.83 15.32
CA LEU A 215 12.53 31.67 14.17
C LEU A 215 12.66 33.14 14.54
N LYS A 216 11.87 33.65 15.47
CA LYS A 216 12.01 35.03 15.95
C LYS A 216 13.34 35.29 16.66
N ASN A 217 13.83 34.32 17.43
CA ASN A 217 15.07 34.46 18.20
C ASN A 217 16.33 34.12 17.38
N TYR A 218 16.25 33.13 16.48
CA TYR A 218 17.40 32.61 15.76
C TYR A 218 17.38 32.89 14.26
N GLY A 219 16.30 33.42 13.69
CA GLY A 219 16.21 33.84 12.29
C GLY A 219 15.93 32.69 11.32
N THR A 220 16.77 31.66 11.27
CA THR A 220 16.69 30.57 10.28
C THR A 220 16.61 29.19 10.93
N PRO A 221 16.03 28.17 10.27
CA PRO A 221 16.04 26.80 10.80
C PRO A 221 17.45 26.26 11.05
N MET A 222 18.43 26.65 10.22
CA MET A 222 19.83 26.26 10.41
C MET A 222 20.37 26.78 11.75
N GLN A 223 20.17 28.06 12.05
CA GLN A 223 20.60 28.65 13.32
C GLN A 223 19.85 28.06 14.52
N VAL A 224 18.57 27.69 14.32
CA VAL A 224 17.81 26.94 15.34
C VAL A 224 18.43 25.57 15.62
N PHE A 225 18.79 24.82 14.58
CA PHE A 225 19.45 23.51 14.75
C PHE A 225 20.82 23.64 15.42
N SER A 226 21.64 24.63 15.03
CA SER A 226 22.89 24.95 15.73
C SER A 226 22.65 25.28 17.21
N ALA A 227 21.63 26.09 17.52
CA ALA A 227 21.32 26.42 18.90
C ALA A 227 20.97 25.19 19.75
N PHE A 228 20.27 24.19 19.20
CA PHE A 228 19.99 22.92 19.88
C PHE A 228 21.25 22.09 20.18
N LEU A 229 22.34 22.29 19.44
CA LEU A 229 23.63 21.65 19.67
C LEU A 229 24.47 22.45 20.68
N ASP A 230 24.54 23.78 20.51
CA ASP A 230 25.47 24.65 21.25
C ASP A 230 25.02 24.96 22.68
N HIS A 231 23.71 25.16 22.89
CA HIS A 231 23.19 25.55 24.21
C HIS A 231 23.01 24.35 25.14
N SER A 232 23.17 24.52 26.45
CA SER A 232 22.88 23.43 27.40
C SER A 232 21.39 23.09 27.44
N PRO A 233 20.99 21.80 27.41
CA PRO A 233 19.58 21.40 27.48
C PRO A 233 18.84 21.89 28.74
N LYS A 234 19.57 22.15 29.83
CA LYS A 234 18.99 22.62 31.10
C LYS A 234 18.50 24.06 31.03
N ASN A 235 19.23 24.92 30.31
CA ASN A 235 18.99 26.36 30.25
C ASN A 235 18.82 26.81 28.79
N PHE A 236 17.88 26.18 28.08
CA PHE A 236 17.58 26.57 26.71
C PHE A 236 16.80 27.91 26.73
N PRO A 237 17.23 28.95 25.99
CA PRO A 237 16.75 30.32 26.17
C PRO A 237 15.34 30.60 25.62
N ILE A 238 14.55 29.55 25.32
CA ILE A 238 13.19 29.68 24.78
C ILE A 238 12.16 29.14 25.77
N LYS A 239 11.16 29.99 26.05
CA LYS A 239 10.05 29.68 26.96
C LYS A 239 9.22 28.50 26.42
N GLY A 240 8.95 27.53 27.29
CA GLY A 240 8.13 26.36 26.96
C GLY A 240 8.89 25.15 26.39
N LEU A 241 10.22 25.23 26.23
CA LEU A 241 11.08 24.09 25.89
C LEU A 241 11.83 23.61 27.14
N GLY A 242 11.37 22.50 27.73
CA GLY A 242 12.02 21.86 28.88
C GLY A 242 13.19 20.94 28.49
N GLU A 243 14.06 20.64 29.46
CA GLU A 243 15.28 19.83 29.29
C GLU A 243 15.06 18.49 28.57
N THR A 244 13.98 17.79 28.91
CA THR A 244 13.66 16.48 28.33
C THR A 244 13.36 16.56 26.84
N ARG A 245 12.70 17.63 26.38
CA ARG A 245 12.40 17.86 24.96
C ARG A 245 13.67 18.21 24.20
N VAL A 246 14.48 19.11 24.75
CA VAL A 246 15.76 19.53 24.14
C VAL A 246 16.72 18.36 24.00
N LYS A 247 16.82 17.49 25.01
CA LYS A 247 17.61 16.25 24.93
C LYS A 247 17.14 15.33 23.80
N LYS A 248 15.83 15.11 23.66
CA LYS A 248 15.26 14.27 22.59
C LYS A 248 15.57 14.84 21.20
N ILE A 249 15.41 16.14 21.02
CA ILE A 249 15.71 16.83 19.76
C ILE A 249 17.20 16.73 19.44
N ARG A 250 18.08 16.95 20.43
CA ARG A 250 19.53 16.81 20.23
C ARG A 250 19.89 15.41 19.76
N VAL A 251 19.40 14.38 20.45
CA VAL A 251 19.64 12.98 20.06
C VAL A 251 19.17 12.75 18.62
N LEU A 252 17.98 13.24 18.24
CA LEU A 252 17.46 13.12 16.88
C LEU A 252 18.38 13.78 15.84
N LEU A 253 18.93 14.96 16.13
CA LEU A 253 19.81 15.70 15.22
C LEU A 253 21.22 15.11 15.11
N THR A 254 21.71 14.42 16.15
CA THR A 254 23.08 13.87 16.18
C THR A 254 23.17 12.39 15.88
N ASN A 255 22.06 11.64 15.92
CA ASN A 255 22.11 10.20 15.76
C ASN A 255 22.43 9.81 14.30
N ASN A 256 23.46 9.00 14.11
CA ASN A 256 23.87 8.54 12.78
C ASN A 256 22.98 7.37 12.34
N LEU A 257 21.96 7.67 11.53
CA LEU A 257 21.01 6.67 11.04
C LEU A 257 21.69 5.56 10.23
N LEU A 258 22.78 5.84 9.51
CA LEU A 258 23.50 4.81 8.73
C LEU A 258 24.18 3.78 9.62
N GLU A 259 24.64 4.18 10.81
CA GLU A 259 25.21 3.26 11.80
C GLU A 259 24.11 2.46 12.51
N VAL A 260 22.97 3.10 12.78
CA VAL A 260 21.80 2.44 13.37
C VAL A 260 21.21 1.40 12.41
N GLU A 261 21.10 1.72 11.12
CA GLU A 261 20.62 0.79 10.09
C GLU A 261 21.58 -0.37 9.89
N LYS A 262 22.89 -0.12 9.83
CA LYS A 262 23.90 -1.18 9.79
C LYS A 262 23.78 -2.12 10.99
N THR A 263 23.64 -1.58 12.20
CA THR A 263 23.49 -2.40 13.41
C THR A 263 22.23 -3.26 13.36
N ARG A 264 21.10 -2.69 12.90
CA ARG A 264 19.84 -3.44 12.73
C ARG A 264 19.93 -4.53 11.67
N MET A 265 20.59 -4.25 10.54
CA MET A 265 20.82 -5.25 9.49
C MET A 265 21.65 -6.42 10.01
N ILE A 266 22.71 -6.12 10.77
CA ILE A 266 23.56 -7.14 11.39
C ILE A 266 22.76 -7.96 12.42
N GLU A 267 21.95 -7.33 13.27
CA GLU A 267 21.06 -8.03 14.22
C GLU A 267 20.04 -8.93 13.52
N HIS A 268 19.50 -8.48 12.39
CA HIS A 268 18.56 -9.27 11.59
C HIS A 268 19.25 -10.49 10.99
N GLU A 269 20.39 -10.30 10.34
CA GLU A 269 21.18 -11.38 9.74
C GLU A 269 21.62 -12.41 10.81
N PHE A 270 21.98 -11.94 12.01
CA PHE A 270 22.28 -12.82 13.15
C PHE A 270 21.06 -13.66 13.55
N LYS A 271 19.88 -13.06 13.70
CA LYS A 271 18.64 -13.76 14.07
C LYS A 271 18.22 -14.78 13.02
N GLU A 272 18.31 -14.43 11.74
CA GLU A 272 18.00 -15.34 10.63
C GLU A 272 18.91 -16.57 10.64
N LYS A 273 20.21 -16.37 10.79
CA LYS A 273 21.18 -17.49 10.85
C LYS A 273 20.97 -18.37 12.09
N VAL A 274 20.64 -17.78 13.24
CA VAL A 274 20.27 -18.55 14.45
C VAL A 274 18.99 -19.35 14.22
N GLY A 275 17.97 -18.74 13.59
CA GLY A 275 16.73 -19.43 13.20
C GLY A 275 17.02 -20.63 12.28
N LEU A 276 17.84 -20.43 11.26
CA LEU A 276 18.24 -21.48 10.34
C LEU A 276 18.97 -22.65 11.04
N LEU A 277 19.80 -22.37 12.06
CA LEU A 277 20.45 -23.41 12.85
C LEU A 277 19.43 -24.25 13.63
N TYR A 278 18.41 -23.63 14.21
CA TYR A 278 17.33 -24.34 14.90
C TYR A 278 16.45 -25.13 13.93
N GLU A 279 16.18 -24.60 12.74
CA GLU A 279 15.50 -25.34 11.67
C GLU A 279 16.28 -26.59 11.27
N ILE A 280 17.60 -26.50 11.11
CA ILE A 280 18.45 -27.65 10.78
C ILE A 280 18.41 -28.71 11.89
N LEU A 281 18.41 -28.29 13.16
CA LEU A 281 18.31 -29.21 14.30
C LEU A 281 16.91 -29.86 14.41
N GLY A 282 15.85 -29.12 14.08
CA GLY A 282 14.47 -29.56 14.19
C GLY A 282 13.91 -30.23 12.93
N ALA A 283 14.61 -30.20 11.80
CA ALA A 283 14.11 -30.64 10.50
C ALA A 283 13.58 -32.08 10.53
N LYS A 284 14.31 -33.01 11.16
CA LYS A 284 13.89 -34.41 11.23
C LYS A 284 12.73 -34.63 12.18
N GLU A 285 12.66 -33.86 13.27
CA GLU A 285 11.52 -33.90 14.18
C GLU A 285 10.25 -33.37 13.48
N ALA A 286 10.37 -32.27 12.74
CA ALA A 286 9.27 -31.70 11.96
C ALA A 286 8.77 -32.65 10.86
N GLU A 287 9.66 -33.30 10.12
CA GLU A 287 9.33 -34.32 9.10
C GLU A 287 8.53 -35.48 9.72
N LEU A 288 8.99 -36.03 10.84
CA LEU A 288 8.32 -37.13 11.54
C LEU A 288 7.00 -36.70 12.20
N MET A 289 6.91 -35.44 12.62
CA MET A 289 5.68 -34.84 13.15
C MET A 289 4.65 -34.54 12.06
N ASP A 290 5.00 -34.49 10.79
CA ASP A 290 4.05 -34.33 9.69
C ASP A 290 3.41 -35.68 9.31
N MET A 291 4.19 -36.76 9.35
CA MET A 291 3.75 -38.13 9.04
C MET A 291 2.57 -38.62 9.88
N THR A 292 1.68 -39.46 9.32
CA THR A 292 0.57 -40.01 10.10
C THR A 292 1.05 -41.12 11.03
N LYS A 293 0.24 -41.47 12.04
CA LYS A 293 0.55 -42.57 12.97
C LYS A 293 0.71 -43.91 12.25
N VAL A 294 0.04 -44.08 11.11
CA VAL A 294 0.14 -45.29 10.27
C VAL A 294 1.54 -45.37 9.64
N ASP A 295 2.05 -44.24 9.16
CA ASP A 295 3.36 -44.16 8.49
C ASP A 295 4.54 -44.33 9.46
N LEU A 296 4.37 -43.92 10.73
CA LEU A 296 5.38 -44.09 11.78
C LEU A 296 5.49 -45.54 12.31
N THR A 297 4.44 -46.35 12.16
CA THR A 297 4.35 -47.69 12.76
C THR A 297 5.37 -48.69 12.17
N PRO A 298 5.57 -48.77 10.83
CA PRO A 298 6.61 -49.59 10.21
C PRO A 298 8.02 -49.23 10.69
N MET A 299 8.34 -47.93 10.77
CA MET A 299 9.67 -47.43 11.16
C MET A 299 10.02 -47.79 12.61
N LEU A 300 9.03 -47.74 13.52
CA LEU A 300 9.21 -48.17 14.90
C LEU A 300 9.39 -49.69 15.03
N ARG A 301 8.65 -50.48 14.23
CA ARG A 301 8.74 -51.95 14.24
C ARG A 301 10.08 -52.45 13.72
N GLU A 302 10.58 -51.87 12.63
CA GLU A 302 11.88 -52.20 12.04
C GLU A 302 13.03 -51.99 13.05
N ARG A 303 12.88 -50.99 13.94
CA ARG A 303 13.85 -50.67 15.00
C ARG A 303 13.55 -51.35 16.34
N GLY A 304 12.56 -52.24 16.41
CA GLY A 304 12.20 -52.97 17.63
C GLY A 304 11.63 -52.11 18.77
N LEU A 305 11.07 -50.94 18.45
CA LEU A 305 10.59 -49.96 19.44
C LEU A 305 9.12 -50.19 19.82
N LYS A 306 8.76 -49.85 21.07
CA LYS A 306 7.38 -49.93 21.56
C LYS A 306 6.45 -49.00 20.75
N LEU A 307 5.20 -49.43 20.53
CA LEU A 307 4.18 -48.68 19.76
C LEU A 307 3.16 -47.92 20.64
N THR A 308 3.37 -47.88 21.96
CA THR A 308 2.46 -47.23 22.90
C THR A 308 2.72 -45.72 23.00
N GLY A 309 1.63 -44.93 23.05
CA GLY A 309 1.68 -43.47 23.24
C GLY A 309 1.00 -42.65 22.14
N ASN A 310 0.97 -41.33 22.37
CA ASN A 310 0.50 -40.33 21.41
C ASN A 310 1.61 -40.01 20.38
N LYS A 311 1.25 -39.40 19.25
CA LYS A 311 2.17 -39.10 18.13
C LYS A 311 3.51 -38.43 18.56
N PRO A 312 3.54 -37.41 19.44
CA PRO A 312 4.80 -36.84 19.92
C PRO A 312 5.72 -37.84 20.64
N VAL A 313 5.13 -38.76 21.41
CA VAL A 313 5.87 -39.79 22.17
C VAL A 313 6.49 -40.82 21.22
N LEU A 314 5.80 -41.13 20.12
CA LEU A 314 6.29 -42.03 19.09
C LEU A 314 7.43 -41.40 18.28
N VAL A 315 7.31 -40.12 17.93
CA VAL A 315 8.35 -39.35 17.23
C VAL A 315 9.60 -39.22 18.10
N ALA A 316 9.47 -38.84 19.37
CA ALA A 316 10.60 -38.75 20.30
C ALA A 316 11.35 -40.09 20.45
N ARG A 317 10.61 -41.20 20.55
CA ARG A 317 11.20 -42.55 20.65
C ARG A 317 11.95 -42.95 19.37
N LEU A 318 11.43 -42.57 18.21
CA LEU A 318 12.09 -42.81 16.94
C LEU A 318 13.36 -41.96 16.82
N LEU A 319 13.29 -40.68 17.18
CA LEU A 319 14.44 -39.79 17.24
C LEU A 319 15.50 -40.35 18.18
N ASP A 320 15.19 -40.76 19.41
CA ASP A 320 16.18 -41.31 20.35
C ASP A 320 16.96 -42.51 19.78
N SER A 321 16.32 -43.32 18.93
CA SER A 321 16.96 -44.47 18.26
C SER A 321 17.84 -44.14 17.06
N MET A 322 17.70 -42.94 16.46
CA MET A 322 18.48 -42.54 15.28
C MET A 322 19.91 -42.14 15.65
N LYS A 323 20.84 -42.34 14.71
CA LYS A 323 22.19 -41.74 14.80
C LYS A 323 22.12 -40.24 14.56
N LEU A 324 23.12 -39.48 15.01
CA LEU A 324 23.14 -38.03 14.86
C LEU A 324 23.12 -37.58 13.39
N GLU A 325 23.82 -38.32 12.53
CA GLU A 325 23.88 -38.13 11.07
C GLU A 325 22.53 -38.35 10.37
N GLU A 326 21.62 -39.13 10.97
CA GLU A 326 20.26 -39.36 10.47
C GLU A 326 19.27 -38.28 10.92
N LYS A 327 19.62 -37.54 11.99
CA LYS A 327 18.76 -36.53 12.62
C LYS A 327 19.00 -35.13 12.07
N VAL A 328 20.25 -34.82 11.73
CA VAL A 328 20.69 -33.46 11.45
C VAL A 328 21.63 -33.47 10.26
N ASP A 329 21.41 -32.55 9.33
CA ASP A 329 22.39 -32.25 8.29
C ASP A 329 23.61 -31.54 8.91
N ILE A 330 24.56 -32.36 9.38
CA ILE A 330 25.78 -31.93 10.06
C ILE A 330 26.60 -30.97 9.19
N LYS A 331 26.70 -31.25 7.87
CA LYS A 331 27.50 -30.43 6.96
C LYS A 331 26.91 -29.02 6.85
N ARG A 332 25.58 -28.95 6.65
CA ARG A 332 24.87 -27.68 6.58
C ARG A 332 24.89 -26.92 7.90
N PHE A 333 24.73 -27.62 9.03
CA PHE A 333 24.83 -27.01 10.37
C PHE A 333 26.21 -26.38 10.60
N VAL A 334 27.29 -27.12 10.33
CA VAL A 334 28.67 -26.65 10.53
C VAL A 334 28.99 -25.46 9.63
N GLN A 335 28.49 -25.46 8.39
CA GLN A 335 28.65 -24.33 7.47
C GLN A 335 27.98 -23.06 8.03
N VAL A 336 26.69 -23.12 8.36
CA VAL A 336 25.93 -21.97 8.85
C VAL A 336 26.49 -21.46 10.19
N TYR A 337 26.92 -22.37 11.07
CA TYR A 337 27.54 -22.01 12.35
C TYR A 337 28.87 -21.27 12.15
N ASN A 338 29.70 -21.71 11.20
CA ASN A 338 30.97 -21.03 10.89
C ASN A 338 30.75 -19.66 10.24
N GLU A 339 29.75 -19.53 9.36
CA GLU A 339 29.35 -18.24 8.79
C GLU A 339 28.85 -17.26 9.86
N LEU A 340 28.10 -17.75 10.85
CA LEU A 340 27.64 -16.95 11.99
C LEU A 340 28.82 -16.54 12.90
N ARG A 341 29.72 -17.47 13.20
CA ARG A 341 30.92 -17.24 14.04
C ARG A 341 31.91 -16.27 13.41
N ASN A 342 32.07 -16.31 12.09
CA ASN A 342 32.98 -15.44 11.33
C ASN A 342 32.34 -14.11 10.94
N SER A 343 31.05 -13.90 11.26
CA SER A 343 30.38 -12.63 11.01
C SER A 343 31.02 -11.50 11.82
N LYS A 344 30.93 -10.27 11.30
CA LYS A 344 31.57 -9.08 11.91
C LYS A 344 30.94 -8.67 13.25
N ASP A 345 29.88 -9.36 13.68
CA ASP A 345 29.16 -9.05 14.90
C ASP A 345 29.80 -9.71 16.12
N ARG A 346 30.78 -9.02 16.71
CA ARG A 346 31.49 -9.49 17.91
C ARG A 346 30.70 -9.34 19.21
N HIS A 347 29.47 -8.80 19.16
CA HIS A 347 28.70 -8.44 20.36
C HIS A 347 27.57 -9.42 20.68
N HIS A 348 27.07 -10.18 19.70
CA HIS A 348 26.04 -11.19 19.94
C HIS A 348 26.64 -12.54 20.29
N GLN A 349 26.30 -13.06 21.48
CA GLN A 349 26.70 -14.39 21.90
C GLN A 349 25.80 -15.43 21.21
N ILE A 350 26.42 -16.37 20.49
CA ILE A 350 25.72 -17.53 19.95
C ILE A 350 25.09 -18.31 21.13
N PRO A 351 23.82 -18.72 21.03
CA PRO A 351 23.16 -19.54 22.04
C PRO A 351 24.00 -20.74 22.49
N ARG A 352 24.04 -20.98 23.81
CA ARG A 352 24.95 -21.95 24.46
C ARG A 352 24.70 -23.39 24.00
N ASP A 353 23.45 -23.74 23.77
CA ASP A 353 22.99 -25.02 23.22
C ASP A 353 23.54 -25.27 21.81
N LEU A 354 23.50 -24.28 20.91
CA LEU A 354 24.09 -24.37 19.57
C LEU A 354 25.61 -24.54 19.64
N ALA A 355 26.28 -23.82 20.55
CA ALA A 355 27.72 -23.95 20.77
C ALA A 355 28.12 -25.33 21.31
N LEU A 356 27.33 -25.88 22.24
CA LEU A 356 27.52 -27.23 22.77
C LEU A 356 27.31 -28.28 21.66
N PHE A 357 26.29 -28.13 20.82
CA PHE A 357 26.05 -29.02 19.70
C PHE A 357 27.20 -28.98 18.68
N TYR A 358 27.68 -27.79 18.32
CA TYR A 358 28.85 -27.63 17.45
C TYR A 358 30.09 -28.33 18.01
N SER A 359 30.34 -28.22 19.32
CA SER A 359 31.46 -28.90 19.98
C SER A 359 31.34 -30.43 20.01
N LYS A 360 30.11 -30.94 20.01
CA LYS A 360 29.80 -32.38 19.99
C LYS A 360 29.98 -32.99 18.60
N VAL A 361 29.72 -32.21 17.55
CA VAL A 361 29.81 -32.65 16.15
C VAL A 361 31.27 -32.62 15.62
N LEU A 362 32.13 -31.80 16.22
CA LEU A 362 33.56 -31.74 15.87
C LEU A 362 34.44 -32.77 16.59
N LYS A 363 33.92 -33.45 17.60
CA LYS A 363 34.59 -34.56 18.30
C LYS A 363 34.17 -35.89 17.68
#